data_AF-A0A6S6T958-F1
#
_entry.id   AF-A0A6S6T958-F1
#
_cell.length_a   1.000
_cell.length_b   1.000
_cell.length_c   1.000
_cell.angle_alpha   90.00
_cell.angle_beta   90.00
_cell.angle_gamma   90.00
#
_symmetry.space_group_name_H-M   'P 1'
#
loop_
_entity.id
_entity.type
_entity.pdbx_description
1 polymer ?
#
loop_
_entity_poly.entity_id
_entity_poly.type
_entity_poly.pdbx_seq_one_letter_code
_entity_poly.pdbx_strand_id
1 'polypeptide(L)'
;MNSIFEKRYKKTHHKAYNLAIFRNEKSIAKLLKNYPSIGLITPLSMSIYSDDQNNINISTLSLEGMARITKIPVSNPDLIEYHKLLDIALHTALPKGKYLERDAKVKSETKNLVSEFTTEFDLEDGDTYVDAKEGFKEEFESEIGSVGFLVPKSYNLLESIKQSTYDFYDTYSIIRFNVIFPVSKDHPDAGSYAPFSLAIYKKKDEDTIHVSFPSITNWAKDLNISDKEALAEIDKTQNMISGILEELTE
;
A
#
# COMPACT_ATOMS: atom_id res chain seq x y z
N MET A 1 13.87 -5.19 -8.01
CA MET A 1 13.28 -4.36 -9.09
C MET A 1 14.18 -4.23 -10.30
N ASN A 2 15.49 -4.07 -10.14
CA ASN A 2 16.42 -3.91 -11.27
C ASN A 2 16.25 -4.94 -12.40
N SER A 3 16.03 -6.23 -12.10
CA SER A 3 15.75 -7.24 -13.13
C SER A 3 14.51 -6.91 -13.99
N ILE A 4 13.44 -6.41 -13.36
CA ILE A 4 12.20 -6.03 -14.06
C ILE A 4 12.45 -4.77 -14.89
N PHE A 5 13.11 -3.77 -14.29
CA PHE A 5 13.43 -2.51 -14.97
C PHE A 5 14.34 -2.72 -16.17
N GLU A 6 15.37 -3.55 -16.04
CA GLU A 6 16.26 -3.90 -17.15
C GLU A 6 15.50 -4.61 -18.27
N LYS A 7 14.61 -5.55 -17.94
CA LYS A 7 13.80 -6.25 -18.95
C LYS A 7 12.85 -5.30 -19.70
N ARG A 8 12.14 -4.43 -18.96
CA ARG A 8 11.06 -3.57 -19.48
C ARG A 8 11.56 -2.28 -20.12
N TYR A 9 12.56 -1.65 -19.52
CA TYR A 9 13.04 -0.31 -19.90
C TYR A 9 14.48 -0.30 -20.43
N LYS A 10 15.18 -1.44 -20.42
CA LYS A 10 16.60 -1.57 -20.84
C LYS A 10 17.54 -0.63 -20.10
N LYS A 11 17.15 -0.28 -18.86
CA LYS A 11 17.84 0.70 -18.02
C LYS A 11 17.51 0.45 -16.55
N THR A 12 18.49 0.72 -15.70
CA THR A 12 18.34 0.83 -14.25
C THR A 12 18.84 2.20 -13.77
N HIS A 13 18.30 2.70 -12.66
CA HIS A 13 18.71 3.98 -12.06
C HIS A 13 19.73 3.82 -10.94
N HIS A 14 19.63 2.72 -10.19
CA HIS A 14 20.47 2.42 -9.02
C HIS A 14 21.19 1.10 -9.21
N LYS A 15 22.38 0.97 -8.64
CA LYS A 15 23.14 -0.30 -8.63
C LYS A 15 22.33 -1.44 -8.01
N ALA A 16 21.62 -1.16 -6.92
CA ALA A 16 20.62 -2.03 -6.34
C ALA A 16 19.33 -1.25 -6.07
N TYR A 17 18.20 -1.77 -6.56
CA TYR A 17 16.86 -1.30 -6.20
C TYR A 17 15.91 -2.48 -6.09
N ASN A 18 15.29 -2.64 -4.92
CA ASN A 18 14.35 -3.69 -4.60
C ASN A 18 13.17 -3.13 -3.81
N LEU A 19 12.00 -3.72 -4.03
CA LEU A 19 10.85 -3.51 -3.17
C LEU A 19 10.75 -4.71 -2.24
N ALA A 20 10.39 -4.42 -1.00
CA ALA A 20 10.19 -5.39 0.06
C ALA A 20 8.93 -5.01 0.82
N ILE A 21 8.44 -5.94 1.62
CA ILE A 21 7.28 -5.73 2.47
C ILE A 21 7.55 -6.23 3.88
N PHE A 22 6.90 -5.62 4.84
CA PHE A 22 6.84 -6.07 6.22
C PHE A 22 5.40 -6.43 6.59
N ARG A 23 5.22 -7.54 7.29
CA ARG A 23 3.92 -8.01 7.77
C ARG A 23 4.11 -8.81 9.05
N ASN A 24 3.31 -8.54 10.07
CA ASN A 24 3.18 -9.38 11.26
C ASN A 24 1.71 -9.73 11.48
N GLU A 25 1.37 -11.02 11.30
CA GLU A 25 -0.02 -11.49 11.31
C GLU A 25 -0.72 -11.21 12.63
N LYS A 26 -0.03 -11.44 13.76
CA LYS A 26 -0.61 -11.27 15.10
C LYS A 26 -0.92 -9.81 15.40
N SER A 27 0.00 -8.89 15.08
CA SER A 27 -0.21 -7.46 15.29
C SER A 27 -1.31 -6.90 14.38
N ILE A 28 -1.32 -7.31 13.11
CA ILE A 28 -2.38 -6.91 12.17
C ILE A 28 -3.74 -7.42 12.64
N ALA A 29 -3.84 -8.70 13.00
CA ALA A 29 -5.08 -9.29 13.51
C ALA A 29 -5.59 -8.59 14.79
N LYS A 30 -4.67 -8.07 15.63
CA LYS A 30 -5.03 -7.31 16.83
C LYS A 30 -5.59 -5.93 16.47
N LEU A 31 -4.91 -5.20 15.59
CA LEU A 31 -5.32 -3.87 15.13
C LEU A 31 -6.65 -3.91 14.36
N LEU A 32 -6.82 -4.90 13.49
CA LEU A 32 -7.96 -5.04 12.59
C LEU A 32 -9.32 -5.11 13.32
N LYS A 33 -9.32 -5.60 14.57
CA LYS A 33 -10.54 -5.68 15.40
C LYS A 33 -11.20 -4.33 15.62
N ASN A 34 -10.39 -3.27 15.74
CA ASN A 34 -10.86 -1.93 16.06
C ASN A 34 -10.61 -0.93 14.93
N TYR A 35 -9.69 -1.26 14.02
CA TYR A 35 -9.22 -0.35 12.98
C TYR A 35 -9.20 -1.07 11.63
N PRO A 36 -10.34 -1.12 10.91
CA PRO A 36 -10.38 -1.62 9.54
C PRO A 36 -9.34 -0.93 8.66
N SER A 37 -9.03 0.33 8.90
CA SER A 37 -8.03 1.10 8.16
C SER A 37 -6.60 0.56 8.21
N ILE A 38 -6.28 -0.43 9.07
CA ILE A 38 -4.95 -1.08 9.05
C ILE A 38 -4.65 -1.78 7.71
N GLY A 39 -5.69 -2.14 6.95
CA GLY A 39 -5.54 -2.69 5.59
C GLY A 39 -4.83 -1.75 4.63
N LEU A 40 -4.90 -0.43 4.85
CA LEU A 40 -4.26 0.59 4.02
C LEU A 40 -2.72 0.53 4.04
N ILE A 41 -2.15 -0.15 5.04
CA ILE A 41 -0.70 -0.38 5.15
C ILE A 41 -0.38 -1.87 5.33
N THR A 42 -1.29 -2.76 4.90
CA THR A 42 -1.08 -4.20 4.94
C THR A 42 -1.04 -4.75 3.52
N PRO A 43 0.10 -5.27 3.04
CA PRO A 43 1.39 -5.29 3.72
C PRO A 43 2.03 -3.89 3.79
N LEU A 44 2.99 -3.69 4.71
CA LEU A 44 3.70 -2.43 4.82
C LEU A 44 4.85 -2.41 3.80
N SER A 45 4.82 -1.45 2.88
CA SER A 45 5.79 -1.36 1.79
C SER A 45 7.13 -0.75 2.19
N MET A 46 8.18 -1.23 1.53
CA MET A 46 9.55 -0.78 1.72
C MET A 46 10.33 -0.76 0.40
N SER A 47 11.26 0.19 0.26
CA SER A 47 12.35 0.07 -0.72
C SER A 47 13.67 -0.26 -0.03
N ILE A 48 14.50 -1.01 -0.75
CA ILE A 48 15.90 -1.28 -0.41
C ILE A 48 16.74 -0.84 -1.60
N TYR A 49 17.65 0.11 -1.40
CA TYR A 49 18.40 0.72 -2.50
C TYR A 49 19.83 1.09 -2.14
N SER A 50 20.70 1.13 -3.14
CA SER A 50 22.06 1.65 -2.99
C SER A 50 22.11 3.14 -3.33
N ASP A 51 22.71 3.96 -2.48
CA ASP A 51 23.05 5.35 -2.86
C ASP A 51 24.35 5.41 -3.69
N ASP A 52 24.71 6.63 -4.10
CA ASP A 52 25.92 6.91 -4.89
C ASP A 52 27.22 6.58 -4.14
N GLN A 53 27.19 6.59 -2.81
CA GLN A 53 28.32 6.16 -1.97
C GLN A 53 28.35 4.64 -1.72
N ASN A 54 27.47 3.88 -2.37
CA ASN A 54 27.27 2.44 -2.19
C ASN A 54 26.79 2.02 -0.77
N ASN A 55 26.20 2.92 0.01
CA ASN A 55 25.50 2.50 1.22
C ASN A 55 24.17 1.85 0.86
N ILE A 56 23.74 0.88 1.66
CA ILE A 56 22.42 0.28 1.57
C ILE A 56 21.46 1.10 2.42
N ASN A 57 20.41 1.60 1.80
CA ASN A 57 19.34 2.35 2.42
C ASN A 57 18.05 1.50 2.38
N ILE A 58 17.25 1.63 3.45
CA ILE A 58 15.90 1.08 3.51
C ILE A 58 14.95 2.23 3.81
N SER A 59 13.87 2.34 3.04
CA SER A 59 12.82 3.31 3.29
C SER A 59 11.49 2.61 3.54
N THR A 60 10.75 3.08 4.53
CA THR A 60 9.39 2.66 4.87
C THR A 60 8.70 3.75 5.70
N LEU A 61 7.41 3.62 5.97
CA LEU A 61 6.68 4.59 6.78
C LEU A 61 7.17 4.60 8.24
N SER A 62 7.30 5.78 8.83
CA SER A 62 7.48 5.94 10.27
C SER A 62 6.19 5.61 11.03
N LEU A 63 6.25 5.53 12.36
CA LEU A 63 5.05 5.40 13.19
C LEU A 63 4.02 6.52 12.91
N GLU A 64 4.48 7.76 12.76
CA GLU A 64 3.64 8.91 12.41
C GLU A 64 3.04 8.76 11.00
N GLY A 65 3.82 8.25 10.03
CA GLY A 65 3.34 7.96 8.69
C GLY A 65 2.25 6.89 8.67
N MET A 66 2.45 5.79 9.42
CA MET A 66 1.46 4.74 9.60
C MET A 66 0.18 5.28 10.25
N ALA A 67 0.32 6.03 11.35
CA ALA A 67 -0.80 6.64 12.07
C ALA A 67 -1.59 7.61 11.17
N ARG A 68 -0.89 8.44 10.40
CA ARG A 68 -1.50 9.41 9.48
C ARG A 68 -2.35 8.74 8.41
N ILE A 69 -1.83 7.71 7.72
CA ILE A 69 -2.56 7.03 6.64
C ILE A 69 -3.73 6.21 7.19
N THR A 70 -3.50 5.47 8.28
CA THR A 70 -4.52 4.59 8.86
C THR A 70 -5.52 5.32 9.74
N LYS A 71 -5.31 6.59 10.09
CA LYS A 71 -6.08 7.33 11.11
C LYS A 71 -6.07 6.65 12.49
N ILE A 72 -5.20 5.66 12.73
CA ILE A 72 -5.00 5.04 14.04
C ILE A 72 -4.19 6.01 14.89
N PRO A 73 -4.56 6.30 16.15
CA PRO A 73 -3.80 7.22 16.99
C PRO A 73 -2.32 6.81 17.08
N VAL A 74 -1.41 7.77 16.92
CA VAL A 74 0.04 7.51 17.04
C VAL A 74 0.41 6.95 18.42
N SER A 75 -0.39 7.27 19.45
CA SER A 75 -0.26 6.76 20.81
C SER A 75 -0.92 5.39 21.03
N ASN A 76 -1.51 4.77 19.99
CA ASN A 76 -2.15 3.47 20.12
C ASN A 76 -1.08 2.40 20.42
N PRO A 77 -1.20 1.64 21.52
CA PRO A 77 -0.16 0.70 21.94
C PRO A 77 0.09 -0.44 20.95
N ASP A 78 -0.94 -0.84 20.19
CA ASP A 78 -0.82 -1.93 19.22
C ASP A 78 -0.12 -1.48 17.94
N LEU A 79 -0.32 -0.21 17.55
CA LEU A 79 0.41 0.39 16.43
C LEU A 79 1.88 0.62 16.80
N ILE A 80 2.15 1.09 18.03
CA ILE A 80 3.51 1.22 18.57
C ILE A 80 4.22 -0.14 18.58
N GLU A 81 3.56 -1.20 19.05
CA GLU A 81 4.15 -2.54 19.06
C GLU A 81 4.40 -3.06 17.63
N TYR A 82 3.48 -2.82 16.68
CA TYR A 82 3.70 -3.17 15.28
C TYR A 82 4.94 -2.46 14.70
N HIS A 83 5.08 -1.16 14.96
CA HIS A 83 6.25 -0.39 14.55
C HIS A 83 7.54 -0.88 15.23
N LYS A 84 7.49 -1.26 16.51
CA LYS A 84 8.63 -1.84 17.22
C LYS A 84 9.09 -3.16 16.61
N LEU A 85 8.17 -4.01 16.16
CA LEU A 85 8.53 -5.26 15.47
C LEU A 85 9.24 -4.99 14.14
N LEU A 86 8.84 -3.95 13.41
CA LEU A 86 9.54 -3.48 12.22
C LEU A 86 10.96 -2.99 12.58
N ASP A 87 11.09 -2.15 13.60
CA ASP A 87 12.38 -1.65 14.09
C ASP A 87 13.35 -2.79 14.45
N ILE A 88 12.86 -3.79 15.19
CA ILE A 88 13.64 -5.00 15.54
C ILE A 88 14.08 -5.74 14.27
N ALA A 89 13.17 -5.92 13.30
CA ALA A 89 13.49 -6.61 12.05
C ALA A 89 14.56 -5.86 11.25
N LEU A 90 14.46 -4.53 11.15
CA LEU A 90 15.41 -3.67 10.46
C LEU A 90 16.79 -3.70 11.11
N HIS A 91 16.88 -3.57 12.43
CA HIS A 91 18.16 -3.62 13.15
C HIS A 91 18.77 -5.03 13.21
N THR A 92 17.94 -6.08 13.12
CA THR A 92 18.44 -7.44 12.95
C THR A 92 19.08 -7.63 11.57
N ALA A 93 18.44 -7.09 10.51
CA ALA A 93 18.95 -7.18 9.15
C ALA A 93 20.14 -6.24 8.89
N LEU A 94 20.16 -5.07 9.54
CA LEU A 94 21.18 -4.04 9.45
C LEU A 94 21.68 -3.64 10.85
N PRO A 95 22.55 -4.45 11.48
CA PRO A 95 23.01 -4.19 12.86
C PRO A 95 23.77 -2.87 13.08
N LYS A 96 24.27 -2.28 11.99
CA LYS A 96 24.95 -0.96 11.99
C LYS A 96 24.11 0.13 11.32
N GLY A 97 22.86 -0.18 11.00
CA GLY A 97 21.91 0.78 10.44
C GLY A 97 21.66 1.92 11.41
N LYS A 98 21.31 3.08 10.87
CA LYS A 98 20.88 4.25 11.63
C LYS A 98 19.72 4.90 10.91
N TYR A 99 18.80 5.47 11.68
CA TYR A 99 17.77 6.32 11.10
C TYR A 99 18.40 7.60 10.56
N LEU A 100 17.95 7.99 9.37
CA LEU A 100 18.30 9.25 8.73
C LEU A 100 17.16 10.24 8.96
N GLU A 101 17.49 11.48 9.29
CA GLU A 101 16.50 12.54 9.35
C GLU A 101 15.98 12.81 7.93
N ARG A 102 14.66 12.89 7.79
CA ARG A 102 14.02 13.32 6.55
C ARG A 102 13.96 14.84 6.54
N ASP A 103 14.25 15.46 5.39
CA ASP A 103 14.20 16.91 5.21
C ASP A 103 12.85 17.50 5.70
N ALA A 104 12.92 18.44 6.64
CA ALA A 104 11.77 19.04 7.35
C ALA A 104 10.84 19.92 6.47
N LYS A 105 11.01 19.92 5.14
CA LYS A 105 10.23 20.74 4.20
C LYS A 105 8.85 20.16 3.86
N VAL A 106 8.53 18.96 4.34
CA VAL A 106 7.23 18.31 4.09
C VAL A 106 6.12 19.02 4.89
N LYS A 107 5.50 20.02 4.28
CA LYS A 107 4.28 20.66 4.80
C LYS A 107 3.07 19.83 4.36
N SER A 108 2.71 18.82 5.15
CA SER A 108 1.57 17.95 4.86
C SER A 108 0.25 18.59 5.33
N GLU A 109 -0.37 19.39 4.47
CA GLU A 109 -1.84 19.48 4.42
C GLU A 109 -2.30 18.85 3.09
N THR A 110 -2.42 17.53 3.08
CA THR A 110 -3.13 16.82 2.01
C THR A 110 -4.53 16.53 2.51
N LYS A 111 -5.55 17.10 1.85
CA LYS A 111 -6.94 16.99 2.30
C LYS A 111 -7.47 15.54 2.21
N ASN A 112 -7.01 14.77 1.23
CA ASN A 112 -7.49 13.41 0.98
C ASN A 112 -6.31 12.43 1.06
N LEU A 113 -6.15 11.78 2.22
CA LEU A 113 -5.09 10.79 2.44
C LEU A 113 -5.43 9.40 1.89
N VAL A 114 -6.73 9.14 1.71
CA VAL A 114 -7.29 7.85 1.35
C VAL A 114 -8.36 8.09 0.30
N SER A 115 -8.41 7.24 -0.71
CA SER A 115 -9.53 7.11 -1.64
C SER A 115 -10.44 6.00 -1.12
N GLU A 116 -11.71 6.31 -0.90
CA GLU A 116 -12.71 5.45 -0.26
C GLU A 116 -13.91 5.29 -1.20
N PHE A 117 -14.37 4.06 -1.40
CA PHE A 117 -15.50 3.67 -2.24
C PHE A 117 -16.36 2.69 -1.44
N THR A 118 -17.65 2.62 -1.78
CA THR A 118 -18.59 1.70 -1.16
C THR A 118 -19.51 1.13 -2.23
N THR A 119 -19.86 -0.14 -2.11
CA THR A 119 -20.83 -0.81 -2.98
C THR A 119 -21.62 -1.83 -2.18
N GLU A 120 -22.66 -2.41 -2.79
CA GLU A 120 -23.41 -3.54 -2.28
C GLU A 120 -23.33 -4.64 -3.35
N PHE A 121 -23.11 -5.89 -2.94
CA PHE A 121 -23.14 -7.00 -3.90
C PHE A 121 -24.54 -7.58 -4.00
N ASP A 122 -25.04 -7.65 -5.22
CA ASP A 122 -26.19 -8.47 -5.55
C ASP A 122 -25.77 -9.95 -5.53
N LEU A 123 -26.36 -10.72 -4.62
CA LEU A 123 -26.09 -12.16 -4.52
C LEU A 123 -27.11 -12.92 -5.36
N GLU A 124 -26.62 -13.81 -6.23
CA GLU A 124 -27.48 -14.80 -6.87
C GLU A 124 -27.92 -15.88 -5.87
N ASP A 125 -28.99 -16.61 -6.19
CA ASP A 125 -29.53 -17.67 -5.32
C ASP A 125 -28.48 -18.75 -5.05
N GLY A 126 -27.97 -18.78 -3.82
CA GLY A 126 -26.97 -19.76 -3.36
C GLY A 126 -25.55 -19.20 -3.24
N ASP A 127 -25.30 -17.99 -3.72
CA ASP A 127 -23.99 -17.34 -3.62
C ASP A 127 -23.76 -16.76 -2.22
N THR A 128 -22.50 -16.80 -1.79
CA THR A 128 -22.04 -16.10 -0.60
C THR A 128 -21.39 -14.76 -0.98
N TYR A 129 -21.26 -13.85 -0.01
CA TYR A 129 -20.46 -12.64 -0.19
C TYR A 129 -18.99 -12.92 -0.56
N VAL A 130 -18.47 -14.11 -0.23
CA VAL A 130 -17.12 -14.51 -0.63
C VAL A 130 -17.07 -14.80 -2.13
N ASP A 131 -18.11 -15.45 -2.68
CA ASP A 131 -18.20 -15.77 -4.10
C ASP A 131 -18.33 -14.48 -4.94
N ALA A 132 -19.25 -13.58 -4.54
CA ALA A 132 -19.39 -12.27 -5.19
C ALA A 132 -18.11 -11.43 -5.12
N LYS A 133 -17.38 -11.46 -3.99
CA LYS A 133 -16.06 -10.81 -3.87
C LYS A 133 -15.01 -11.40 -4.80
N GLU A 134 -15.01 -12.72 -5.05
CA GLU A 134 -14.09 -13.30 -6.04
C GLU A 134 -14.44 -12.82 -7.46
N GLY A 135 -15.73 -12.70 -7.81
CA GLY A 135 -16.17 -12.09 -9.07
C GLY A 135 -15.67 -10.66 -9.24
N PHE A 136 -15.92 -9.80 -8.23
CA PHE A 136 -15.38 -8.43 -8.18
C PHE A 136 -13.85 -8.41 -8.34
N LYS A 137 -13.15 -9.31 -7.66
CA LYS A 137 -11.69 -9.40 -7.72
C LYS A 137 -11.19 -9.76 -9.11
N GLU A 138 -11.82 -10.73 -9.78
CA GLU A 138 -11.44 -11.13 -11.14
C GLU A 138 -11.63 -9.98 -12.14
N GLU A 139 -12.76 -9.29 -12.07
CA GLU A 139 -13.05 -8.13 -12.91
C GLU A 139 -12.09 -6.98 -12.61
N PHE A 140 -11.91 -6.64 -11.33
CA PHE A 140 -10.96 -5.60 -10.91
C PHE A 140 -9.53 -5.89 -11.36
N GLU A 141 -9.02 -7.11 -11.16
CA GLU A 141 -7.67 -7.50 -11.60
C GLU A 141 -7.52 -7.46 -13.13
N SER A 142 -8.56 -7.81 -13.88
CA SER A 142 -8.61 -7.70 -15.35
C SER A 142 -8.52 -6.24 -15.79
N GLU A 143 -9.37 -5.37 -15.25
CA GLU A 143 -9.46 -3.96 -15.62
C GLU A 143 -8.16 -3.20 -15.31
N ILE A 144 -7.63 -3.33 -14.09
CA ILE A 144 -6.37 -2.67 -13.73
C ILE A 144 -5.18 -3.26 -14.52
N GLY A 145 -5.23 -4.55 -14.83
CA GLY A 145 -4.22 -5.24 -15.63
C GLY A 145 -4.11 -4.65 -17.04
N SER A 146 -5.25 -4.33 -17.66
CA SER A 146 -5.33 -3.73 -19.00
C SER A 146 -4.61 -2.38 -19.10
N VAL A 147 -4.62 -1.60 -18.02
CA VAL A 147 -3.96 -0.28 -17.93
C VAL A 147 -2.58 -0.33 -17.24
N GLY A 148 -2.05 -1.54 -17.04
CA GLY A 148 -0.66 -1.80 -16.69
C GLY A 148 -0.33 -1.84 -15.21
N PHE A 149 -1.34 -1.98 -14.34
CA PHE A 149 -1.13 -2.40 -12.95
C PHE A 149 -0.88 -3.90 -12.87
N LEU A 150 -0.29 -4.32 -11.76
CA LEU A 150 -0.17 -5.72 -11.38
C LEU A 150 -0.53 -5.86 -9.91
N VAL A 151 -1.03 -7.03 -9.55
CA VAL A 151 -1.22 -7.46 -8.16
C VAL A 151 -0.18 -8.53 -7.83
N PRO A 152 1.04 -8.16 -7.39
CA PRO A 152 2.04 -9.14 -6.97
C PRO A 152 1.55 -10.15 -5.93
N LYS A 153 0.64 -9.74 -5.04
CA LYS A 153 0.10 -10.58 -3.98
C LYS A 153 -1.18 -10.00 -3.38
N SER A 154 -2.09 -10.88 -2.99
CA SER A 154 -3.22 -10.57 -2.12
C SER A 154 -3.09 -11.30 -0.77
N TYR A 155 -3.83 -10.83 0.24
CA TYR A 155 -3.86 -11.43 1.57
C TYR A 155 -5.28 -11.44 2.10
N ASN A 156 -5.75 -12.63 2.51
CA ASN A 156 -6.91 -12.76 3.37
C ASN A 156 -6.48 -12.47 4.82
N LEU A 157 -6.98 -11.37 5.40
CA LEU A 157 -6.59 -10.96 6.76
C LEU A 157 -7.35 -11.71 7.85
N LEU A 158 -8.41 -12.43 7.50
CA LEU A 158 -9.23 -13.20 8.45
C LEU A 158 -8.66 -14.60 8.73
N GLU A 159 -7.73 -15.11 7.92
CA GLU A 159 -7.15 -16.46 8.06
C GLU A 159 -6.59 -16.73 9.47
N SER A 160 -6.05 -15.70 10.12
CA SER A 160 -5.49 -15.77 11.48
C SER A 160 -6.47 -15.36 12.60
N ILE A 161 -7.73 -15.05 12.27
CA ILE A 161 -8.74 -14.50 13.18
C ILE A 161 -9.88 -15.49 13.37
N LYS A 162 -9.89 -16.20 14.51
CA LYS A 162 -10.90 -17.23 14.82
C LYS A 162 -12.34 -16.71 14.93
N GLN A 163 -12.52 -15.48 15.42
CA GLN A 163 -13.83 -14.85 15.62
C GLN A 163 -13.78 -13.47 14.99
N SER A 164 -14.19 -13.40 13.73
CA SER A 164 -14.23 -12.17 12.94
C SER A 164 -15.62 -11.55 12.95
N THR A 165 -15.67 -10.23 13.04
CA THR A 165 -16.84 -9.38 12.79
C THR A 165 -17.06 -9.08 11.29
N TYR A 166 -16.19 -9.60 10.44
CA TYR A 166 -16.23 -9.44 8.98
C TYR A 166 -16.68 -10.72 8.29
N ASP A 167 -17.43 -10.59 7.20
CA ASP A 167 -17.72 -11.68 6.26
C ASP A 167 -16.45 -12.02 5.46
N PHE A 168 -15.78 -10.98 4.96
CA PHE A 168 -14.46 -11.08 4.36
C PHE A 168 -13.64 -9.83 4.68
N TYR A 169 -12.31 -9.97 4.61
CA TYR A 169 -11.38 -8.84 4.66
C TYR A 169 -10.11 -9.22 3.90
N ASP A 170 -9.91 -8.59 2.75
CA ASP A 170 -8.74 -8.82 1.91
C ASP A 170 -7.95 -7.53 1.69
N THR A 171 -6.66 -7.71 1.43
CA THR A 171 -5.78 -6.63 0.97
C THR A 171 -5.03 -7.06 -0.28
N TYR A 172 -4.94 -6.15 -1.26
CA TYR A 172 -4.19 -6.33 -2.50
C TYR A 172 -2.98 -5.42 -2.48
N SER A 173 -1.81 -6.00 -2.70
CA SER A 173 -0.58 -5.24 -2.95
C SER A 173 -0.51 -4.94 -4.44
N ILE A 174 -0.72 -3.68 -4.83
CA ILE A 174 -0.85 -3.24 -6.22
C ILE A 174 0.34 -2.37 -6.63
N ILE A 175 0.86 -2.56 -7.84
CA ILE A 175 1.97 -1.78 -8.39
C ILE A 175 1.75 -1.41 -9.86
N ARG A 176 2.14 -0.19 -10.23
CA ARG A 176 2.26 0.25 -11.63
C ARG A 176 3.69 0.65 -11.94
N PHE A 177 4.38 -0.16 -12.76
CA PHE A 177 5.80 0.05 -13.06
C PHE A 177 6.08 1.39 -13.76
N ASN A 178 5.13 1.88 -14.56
CA ASN A 178 5.25 3.16 -15.26
C ASN A 178 5.35 4.38 -14.33
N VAL A 179 4.96 4.25 -13.05
CA VAL A 179 5.15 5.31 -12.05
C VAL A 179 6.44 5.10 -11.28
N ILE A 180 6.59 3.92 -10.68
CA ILE A 180 7.71 3.69 -9.77
C ILE A 180 9.06 3.71 -10.49
N PHE A 181 9.14 3.36 -11.78
CA PHE A 181 10.38 3.43 -12.55
C PHE A 181 10.91 4.88 -12.63
N PRO A 182 10.20 5.85 -13.26
CA PRO A 182 10.69 7.22 -13.35
C PRO A 182 10.83 7.89 -11.97
N VAL A 183 9.87 7.69 -11.05
CA VAL A 183 9.93 8.28 -9.70
C VAL A 183 11.16 7.80 -8.94
N SER A 184 11.47 6.50 -9.01
CA SER A 184 12.60 5.93 -8.25
C SER A 184 13.95 6.52 -8.61
N LYS A 185 14.09 7.14 -9.79
CA LYS A 185 15.35 7.76 -10.23
C LYS A 185 15.87 8.78 -9.21
N ASP A 186 14.99 9.70 -8.82
CA ASP A 186 15.34 10.79 -7.91
C ASP A 186 14.74 10.57 -6.51
N HIS A 187 13.75 9.68 -6.38
CA HIS A 187 13.07 9.32 -5.13
C HIS A 187 13.04 7.79 -4.92
N PRO A 188 14.19 7.13 -4.68
CA PRO A 188 14.21 5.70 -4.39
C PRO A 188 13.46 5.34 -3.10
N ASP A 189 13.22 6.32 -2.22
CA ASP A 189 12.36 6.20 -1.04
C ASP A 189 10.87 6.05 -1.37
N ALA A 190 10.45 6.26 -2.63
CA ALA A 190 9.08 6.04 -3.09
C ALA A 190 8.57 4.60 -2.95
N GLY A 191 9.47 3.61 -2.85
CA GLY A 191 9.06 2.24 -2.51
C GLY A 191 8.49 2.08 -1.09
N SER A 192 8.53 3.11 -0.25
CA SER A 192 7.76 3.16 1.01
C SER A 192 6.25 3.17 0.77
N TYR A 193 5.82 3.51 -0.44
CA TYR A 193 4.42 3.57 -0.84
C TYR A 193 4.09 2.65 -2.02
N ALA A 194 5.10 2.00 -2.62
CA ALA A 194 4.96 1.12 -3.78
C ALA A 194 5.50 -0.28 -3.44
N PRO A 195 4.71 -1.38 -3.58
CA PRO A 195 3.30 -1.40 -3.94
C PRO A 195 2.42 -0.65 -2.93
N PHE A 196 1.25 -0.17 -3.34
CA PHE A 196 0.26 0.36 -2.39
C PHE A 196 -0.75 -0.74 -2.05
N SER A 197 -1.32 -0.66 -0.85
CA SER A 197 -2.38 -1.59 -0.44
C SER A 197 -3.75 -1.05 -0.81
N LEU A 198 -4.57 -1.91 -1.42
CA LEU A 198 -6.02 -1.71 -1.49
C LEU A 198 -6.68 -2.68 -0.51
N ALA A 199 -7.52 -2.18 0.38
CA ALA A 199 -8.31 -2.98 1.30
C ALA A 199 -9.74 -3.10 0.78
N ILE A 200 -10.29 -4.32 0.80
CA ILE A 200 -11.70 -4.61 0.54
C ILE A 200 -12.26 -5.42 1.71
N TYR A 201 -13.37 -4.98 2.28
CA TYR A 201 -13.98 -5.70 3.40
C TYR A 201 -15.48 -5.45 3.51
N LYS A 202 -16.16 -6.37 4.20
CA LYS A 202 -17.56 -6.25 4.59
C LYS A 202 -17.74 -6.70 6.03
N LYS A 203 -18.37 -5.90 6.89
CA LYS A 203 -18.76 -6.37 8.24
C LYS A 203 -20.04 -7.22 8.17
N LYS A 204 -20.20 -8.11 9.15
CA LYS A 204 -21.34 -9.04 9.25
C LYS A 204 -22.67 -8.34 9.54
N ASP A 205 -22.62 -7.16 10.15
CA ASP A 205 -23.77 -6.39 10.59
C ASP A 205 -24.14 -5.25 9.64
N GLU A 206 -23.53 -5.21 8.45
CA GLU A 206 -23.81 -4.22 7.40
C GLU A 206 -23.83 -4.91 6.02
N ASP A 207 -24.63 -4.41 5.09
CA ASP A 207 -24.67 -4.92 3.71
C ASP A 207 -23.63 -4.24 2.82
N THR A 208 -23.09 -3.12 3.28
CA THR A 208 -22.10 -2.30 2.58
C THR A 208 -20.72 -2.96 2.55
N ILE A 209 -20.13 -2.96 1.36
CA ILE A 209 -18.75 -3.35 1.13
C ILE A 209 -17.92 -2.08 1.03
N HIS A 210 -16.78 -2.09 1.69
CA HIS A 210 -15.85 -0.98 1.74
C HIS A 210 -14.61 -1.29 0.93
N VAL A 211 -14.27 -0.41 0.01
CA VAL A 211 -13.03 -0.46 -0.77
C VAL A 211 -12.23 0.80 -0.51
N SER A 212 -10.94 0.67 -0.19
CA SER A 212 -10.11 1.85 0.04
C SER A 212 -8.63 1.61 -0.22
N PHE A 213 -7.91 2.66 -0.61
CA PHE A 213 -6.46 2.63 -0.77
C PHE A 213 -5.85 4.01 -0.42
N PRO A 214 -4.58 4.06 0.04
CA PRO A 214 -3.89 5.34 0.26
C PRO A 214 -3.80 6.13 -1.04
N SER A 215 -4.20 7.40 -1.03
CA SER A 215 -4.14 8.22 -2.24
C SER A 215 -2.69 8.32 -2.74
N ILE A 216 -2.47 7.95 -3.99
CA ILE A 216 -1.14 7.85 -4.62
C ILE A 216 -0.52 9.25 -4.76
N THR A 217 -1.36 10.27 -4.92
CA THR A 217 -0.93 11.67 -4.95
C THR A 217 -0.27 12.15 -3.66
N ASN A 218 -0.44 11.42 -2.53
CA ASN A 218 0.29 11.72 -1.30
C ASN A 218 1.81 11.55 -1.45
N TRP A 219 2.25 10.64 -2.33
CA TRP A 219 3.68 10.39 -2.56
C TRP A 219 4.39 11.67 -2.99
N ALA A 220 3.76 12.42 -3.89
CA ALA A 220 4.32 13.65 -4.42
C ALA A 220 4.66 14.65 -3.31
N LYS A 221 3.76 14.82 -2.36
CA LYS A 221 3.96 15.76 -1.24
C LYS A 221 4.90 15.20 -0.18
N ASP A 222 4.68 13.95 0.23
CA ASP A 222 5.46 13.32 1.30
C ASP A 222 6.93 13.14 0.91
N LEU A 223 7.19 12.90 -0.38
CA LEU A 223 8.53 12.74 -0.96
C LEU A 223 9.09 14.03 -1.59
N ASN A 224 8.33 15.13 -1.54
CA ASN A 224 8.69 16.41 -2.15
C ASN A 224 9.09 16.27 -3.64
N ILE A 225 8.30 15.50 -4.39
CA ILE A 225 8.46 15.33 -5.84
C ILE A 225 8.01 16.60 -6.54
N SER A 226 8.91 17.22 -7.30
CA SER A 226 8.62 18.40 -8.11
C SER A 226 8.74 18.17 -9.62
N ASP A 227 9.21 17.00 -10.04
CA ASP A 227 9.35 16.65 -11.45
C ASP A 227 7.99 16.52 -12.12
N LYS A 228 7.76 17.27 -13.20
CA LYS A 228 6.44 17.37 -13.84
C LYS A 228 6.00 16.07 -14.49
N GLU A 229 6.92 15.31 -15.07
CA GLU A 229 6.60 14.04 -15.73
C GLU A 229 6.23 12.97 -14.68
N ALA A 230 6.98 12.90 -13.58
CA ALA A 230 6.67 12.07 -12.44
C ALA A 230 5.31 12.41 -11.83
N LEU A 231 5.02 13.71 -11.61
CA LEU A 231 3.73 14.17 -11.09
C LEU A 231 2.57 13.79 -12.03
N ALA A 232 2.75 13.98 -13.35
CA ALA A 232 1.72 13.61 -14.32
C ALA A 232 1.43 12.09 -14.32
N GLU A 233 2.45 11.23 -14.22
CA GLU A 233 2.22 9.78 -14.13
C GLU A 233 1.66 9.35 -12.77
N ILE A 234 1.96 10.04 -11.66
CA ILE A 234 1.33 9.84 -10.35
C ILE A 234 -0.18 10.16 -10.45
N ASP A 235 -0.55 11.33 -10.95
CA ASP A 235 -1.94 11.77 -11.06
C ASP A 235 -2.73 10.85 -12.00
N LYS A 236 -2.14 10.50 -13.15
CA LYS A 236 -2.73 9.55 -14.08
C LYS A 236 -2.99 8.18 -13.44
N THR A 237 -2.08 7.72 -12.59
CA THR A 237 -2.21 6.44 -11.89
C THR A 237 -3.32 6.48 -10.85
N GLN A 238 -3.40 7.56 -10.07
CA GLN A 238 -4.53 7.79 -9.16
C GLN A 238 -5.86 7.77 -9.92
N ASN A 239 -5.96 8.52 -11.02
CA ASN A 239 -7.20 8.64 -11.78
C ASN A 239 -7.61 7.31 -12.43
N MET A 240 -6.66 6.54 -12.97
CA MET A 240 -6.95 5.23 -13.57
C MET A 240 -7.58 4.27 -12.57
N ILE A 241 -6.96 4.07 -11.40
CA ILE A 241 -7.51 3.14 -10.41
C ILE A 241 -8.80 3.68 -9.78
N SER A 242 -8.93 5.00 -9.60
CA SER A 242 -10.15 5.59 -9.04
C SER A 242 -11.31 5.45 -10.00
N GLY A 243 -11.11 5.70 -11.30
CA GLY A 243 -12.14 5.55 -12.32
C GLY A 243 -12.61 4.10 -12.46
N ILE A 244 -11.68 3.13 -12.46
CA ILE A 244 -12.04 1.71 -12.47
C ILE A 244 -12.87 1.34 -11.23
N LEU A 245 -12.47 1.82 -10.05
CA LEU A 245 -13.23 1.53 -8.83
C LEU A 245 -14.57 2.26 -8.78
N GLU A 246 -14.66 3.50 -9.29
CA GLU A 246 -15.93 4.21 -9.51
C GLU A 246 -16.86 3.33 -10.35
N GLU A 247 -16.42 2.89 -11.53
CA GLU A 247 -17.22 2.05 -12.44
C GLU A 247 -17.64 0.70 -11.81
N LEU A 248 -16.76 0.06 -11.04
CA LEU A 248 -17.05 -1.23 -10.38
C LEU A 248 -17.83 -1.10 -9.06
N THR A 249 -18.06 0.11 -8.56
CA THR A 249 -18.77 0.33 -7.29
C THR A 249 -20.02 1.19 -7.42
N GLU A 250 -20.35 1.66 -8.63
CA GLU A 250 -21.64 2.26 -9.00
C GLU A 250 -22.79 1.23 -9.00
#